data_AF-A0A815VF51-F1
#
_entry.id   AF-A0A815VF51-F1
#
_cell.length_a   1.000
_cell.length_b   1.000
_cell.length_c   1.000
_cell.angle_alpha   90.00
_cell.angle_beta   90.00
_cell.angle_gamma   90.00
#
_symmetry.space_group_name_H-M   'P 1'
#
loop_
_entity.id
_entity.type
_entity.pdbx_description
1 polymer ?
#
loop_
_entity_poly.entity_id
_entity_poly.type
_entity_poly.pdbx_seq_one_letter_code
_entity_poly.pdbx_strand_id
1 'polypeptide(L)'
;MLSSANTRKLLFGKKRNYLIKEIDEIREGFVSNTFQSLLKGKHIKQEDESCAFTIMYNNHKKELHLTAPDQETRDLWVKGLKHLIERYSNSGQRNFINSDM
;
A
#
# COMPACT_ATOMS: atom_id res chain seq x y z
N MET A 1 22.86 -28.28 28.31
CA MET A 1 22.81 -26.94 27.70
C MET A 1 22.08 -27.05 26.38
N LEU A 2 20.79 -26.69 26.33
CA LEU A 2 20.01 -26.68 25.09
C LEU A 2 19.95 -25.25 24.57
N SER A 3 20.74 -24.97 23.53
CA SER A 3 20.64 -23.74 22.74
C SER A 3 19.43 -23.88 21.81
N SER A 4 18.32 -23.24 22.17
CA SER A 4 17.15 -23.17 21.30
C SER A 4 17.37 -22.04 20.28
N ALA A 5 17.76 -22.43 19.07
CA ALA A 5 17.79 -21.53 17.93
C ALA A 5 16.35 -21.13 17.58
N ASN A 6 15.97 -19.89 17.94
CA ASN A 6 14.71 -19.28 17.55
C ASN A 6 14.76 -18.91 16.07
N THR A 7 14.56 -19.90 15.20
CA THR A 7 14.34 -19.66 13.77
C THR A 7 12.95 -19.06 13.61
N ARG A 8 12.87 -17.72 13.52
CA ARG A 8 11.65 -17.01 13.11
C ARG A 8 11.26 -17.52 11.72
N LYS A 9 10.25 -18.39 11.68
CA LYS A 9 9.58 -18.82 10.46
C LYS A 9 9.00 -17.56 9.81
N LEU A 10 9.71 -16.99 8.83
CA LEU A 10 9.18 -15.95 7.97
C LEU A 10 7.97 -16.55 7.27
N LEU A 11 6.77 -16.22 7.75
CA LEU A 11 5.52 -16.57 7.12
C LEU A 11 5.48 -15.81 5.79
N PHE A 12 6.03 -16.42 4.73
CA PHE A 12 5.75 -15.99 3.38
C PHE A 12 4.24 -16.18 3.16
N GLY A 13 3.49 -15.10 3.39
CA GLY A 13 2.06 -15.06 3.11
C GLY A 13 1.83 -15.49 1.66
N LYS A 14 0.66 -16.10 1.38
CA LYS A 14 0.24 -16.44 0.02
C LYS A 14 0.55 -15.27 -0.92
N LYS A 15 1.21 -15.52 -2.05
CA LYS A 15 1.42 -14.50 -3.09
C LYS A 15 0.06 -13.90 -3.46
N ARG A 16 -0.07 -12.59 -3.29
CA ARG A 16 -1.25 -11.82 -3.69
C ARG A 16 -0.81 -10.87 -4.79
N ASN A 17 -1.54 -10.87 -5.90
CA ASN A 17 -1.37 -9.91 -6.98
C ASN A 17 -2.47 -8.87 -6.87
N TYR A 18 -2.14 -7.61 -7.11
CA TYR A 18 -3.06 -6.48 -7.07
C TYR A 18 -2.96 -5.73 -8.39
N LEU A 19 -4.11 -5.42 -8.99
CA LEU A 19 -4.16 -4.69 -10.25
C LEU A 19 -4.12 -3.19 -9.97
N ILE A 20 -3.22 -2.46 -10.63
CA ILE A 20 -3.08 -1.01 -10.44
C ILE A 20 -4.40 -0.27 -10.76
N LYS A 21 -5.13 -0.72 -11.78
CA LYS A 21 -6.42 -0.15 -12.18
C LYS A 21 -7.52 -0.26 -11.10
N GLU A 22 -7.32 -1.09 -10.07
CA GLU A 22 -8.25 -1.26 -8.96
C GLU A 22 -7.88 -0.41 -7.75
N ILE A 23 -6.77 0.34 -7.82
CA ILE A 23 -6.35 1.25 -6.75
C ILE A 23 -7.19 2.52 -6.86
N ASP A 24 -7.89 2.84 -5.78
CA ASP A 24 -8.76 4.02 -5.71
C ASP A 24 -7.97 5.24 -5.23
N GLU A 25 -7.15 5.07 -4.19
CA GLU A 25 -6.36 6.14 -3.60
C GLU A 25 -5.21 5.60 -2.75
N ILE A 26 -4.28 6.50 -2.42
CA ILE A 26 -3.17 6.24 -1.50
C ILE A 26 -3.23 7.26 -0.39
N ARG A 27 -3.24 6.78 0.84
CA ARG A 27 -3.24 7.62 2.04
C ARG A 27 -1.92 7.48 2.78
N GLU A 28 -1.36 8.60 3.20
CA GLU A 28 -0.05 8.65 3.86
C GLU A 28 -0.21 8.65 5.39
N GLY A 29 0.74 8.03 6.10
CA GLY A 29 0.74 7.97 7.56
C GLY A 29 -0.21 6.95 8.17
N PHE A 30 -0.49 7.12 9.48
CA PHE A 30 -1.32 6.23 10.29
C PHE A 30 -2.79 6.63 10.31
N VAL A 31 -3.40 6.59 9.13
CA VAL A 31 -4.79 7.01 8.89
C VAL A 31 -5.84 5.92 9.10
N SER A 32 -5.43 4.67 9.38
CA SER A 32 -6.35 3.55 9.59
C SER A 32 -6.38 3.05 11.04
N ASN A 33 -7.53 2.50 11.45
CA ASN A 33 -7.67 1.81 12.74
C ASN A 33 -6.73 0.59 12.86
N THR A 34 -6.32 0.01 11.72
CA THR A 34 -5.34 -1.07 11.68
C THR A 34 -3.98 -0.61 12.20
N PHE A 35 -3.50 0.56 11.77
CA PHE A 35 -2.25 1.12 12.28
C PHE A 35 -2.31 1.42 13.78
N GLN A 36 -3.45 1.93 14.28
CA GLN A 36 -3.65 2.10 15.72
C GLN A 36 -3.57 0.77 16.49
N SER A 37 -4.10 -0.31 15.91
CA SER A 37 -4.03 -1.65 16.50
C SER A 37 -2.59 -2.20 16.49
N LEU A 38 -1.84 -1.96 15.41
CA LEU A 38 -0.42 -2.35 15.30
C LEU A 38 0.48 -1.55 16.25
N LEU A 39 0.20 -0.27 16.47
CA LEU A 39 0.86 0.57 17.48
C LEU A 39 0.63 0.03 18.88
N LYS A 40 -0.63 -0.29 19.24
CA LYS A 40 -0.96 -0.91 20.54
C LYS A 40 -0.24 -2.25 20.74
N GLY A 41 -0.12 -3.04 19.68
CA GLY A 41 0.61 -4.31 19.68
C GLY A 41 2.14 -4.18 19.66
N LYS A 42 2.69 -2.95 19.59
CA LYS A 42 4.13 -2.67 19.48
C LYS A 42 4.79 -3.35 18.26
N HIS A 43 4.02 -3.62 17.22
CA HIS A 43 4.53 -4.17 15.96
C HIS A 43 5.18 -3.10 15.08
N ILE A 44 4.78 -1.85 15.30
CA ILE A 44 5.31 -0.63 14.68
C ILE A 44 5.42 0.44 15.77
N LYS A 45 6.21 1.48 15.52
CA LYS A 45 6.40 2.61 16.43
C LYS A 45 5.76 3.88 15.86
N GLN A 46 5.46 4.85 16.72
CA GLN A 46 4.93 6.14 16.27
C GLN A 46 5.91 6.86 15.33
N GLU A 47 7.22 6.72 15.56
CA GLU A 47 8.28 7.28 14.70
C GLU A 47 8.25 6.73 13.26
N ASP A 48 7.59 5.58 13.03
CA ASP A 48 7.46 4.98 11.69
C ASP A 48 6.33 5.62 10.86
N GLU A 49 5.59 6.59 11.40
CA GLU A 49 4.44 7.20 10.73
C GLU A 49 4.81 7.84 9.39
N SER A 50 5.95 8.54 9.33
CA SER A 50 6.45 9.13 8.08
C SER A 50 6.86 8.10 7.02
N CYS A 51 7.10 6.86 7.44
CA CYS A 51 7.46 5.74 6.58
C CYS A 51 6.23 4.92 6.15
N ALA A 52 5.03 5.25 6.67
CA ALA A 52 3.82 4.47 6.48
C ALA A 52 2.90 5.04 5.39
N PHE A 53 2.20 4.14 4.71
CA PHE A 53 1.14 4.47 3.77
C PHE A 53 0.14 3.32 3.62
N THR A 54 -1.06 3.65 3.15
CA THR A 54 -2.15 2.70 2.88
C THR A 54 -2.60 2.82 1.44
N ILE A 55 -2.69 1.69 0.75
CA ILE A 55 -3.31 1.59 -0.57
C ILE A 55 -4.77 1.15 -0.38
N MET A 56 -5.70 1.98 -0.83
CA MET A 56 -7.12 1.66 -0.89
C MET A 56 -7.44 1.07 -2.27
N TYR A 57 -8.12 -0.06 -2.31
CA TYR A 57 -8.43 -0.73 -3.58
C TYR A 57 -9.80 -1.41 -3.56
N ASN A 58 -10.31 -1.70 -4.75
CA ASN A 58 -11.60 -2.35 -4.98
C ASN A 58 -12.77 -1.54 -4.37
N ASN A 59 -12.89 -0.27 -4.81
CA ASN A 59 -13.91 0.70 -4.39
C ASN A 59 -13.87 0.98 -2.88
N HIS A 60 -12.69 1.22 -2.32
CA HIS A 60 -12.42 1.48 -0.90
C HIS A 60 -12.84 0.35 0.05
N LYS A 61 -13.11 -0.86 -0.46
CA LYS A 61 -13.50 -2.02 0.37
C LYS A 61 -12.32 -2.77 0.96
N LYS A 62 -11.13 -2.56 0.43
CA LYS A 62 -9.92 -3.26 0.88
C LYS A 62 -8.77 -2.28 1.07
N GLU A 63 -7.95 -2.60 2.05
CA GLU A 63 -6.80 -1.79 2.46
C GLU A 63 -5.55 -2.67 2.44
N LEU A 64 -4.43 -2.09 2.01
CA LEU A 64 -3.10 -2.66 2.15
C LEU A 64 -2.23 -1.64 2.89
N HIS A 65 -1.88 -1.98 4.13
CA HIS A 65 -1.03 -1.15 4.99
C HIS A 65 0.44 -1.55 4.79
N LEU A 66 1.28 -0.57 4.50
CA LEU A 66 2.70 -0.77 4.21
C LEU A 66 3.54 0.21 5.02
N THR A 67 4.72 -0.25 5.42
CA THR A 67 5.78 0.57 6.01
C THR A 67 7.04 0.39 5.18
N ALA A 68 7.66 1.50 4.79
CA ALA A 68 8.93 1.51 4.10
C ALA A 68 10.10 1.51 5.11
N PRO A 69 11.33 1.19 4.67
CA PRO A 69 12.52 1.32 5.51
C PRO A 69 12.81 2.77 5.94
N ASP A 70 12.42 3.74 5.12
CA ASP A 70 12.64 5.17 5.32
C ASP A 70 11.58 6.00 4.57
N GLN A 71 11.53 7.30 4.91
CA GLN A 71 10.57 8.24 4.34
C GLN A 71 10.77 8.46 2.84
N GLU A 72 12.02 8.47 2.35
CA GLU A 72 12.33 8.67 0.93
C GLU A 72 11.77 7.53 0.08
N THR A 73 11.96 6.29 0.53
CA THR A 73 11.42 5.09 -0.12
C THR A 73 9.89 5.12 -0.12
N ARG A 74 9.27 5.53 0.99
CA ARG A 74 7.81 5.75 1.06
C ARG A 74 7.38 6.76 0.01
N ASP A 75 8.06 7.90 -0.08
CA ASP A 75 7.73 8.98 -1.02
C ASP A 75 7.83 8.51 -2.48
N LEU A 76 8.86 7.72 -2.83
CA LEU A 76 9.01 7.14 -4.16
C LEU A 76 7.85 6.19 -4.51
N TRP A 77 7.44 5.33 -3.58
CA TRP A 77 6.29 4.43 -3.78
C TRP A 77 5.00 5.21 -3.97
N VAL A 78 4.72 6.17 -3.08
CA VAL A 78 3.50 6.99 -3.15
C VAL A 78 3.45 7.77 -4.45
N LYS A 79 4.54 8.44 -4.83
CA LYS A 79 4.64 9.23 -6.07
C LYS A 79 4.46 8.34 -7.31
N GLY A 80 5.15 7.21 -7.37
CA GLY A 80 5.08 6.28 -8.49
C GLY A 80 3.68 5.70 -8.67
N LEU A 81 3.05 5.26 -7.58
CA LEU A 81 1.70 4.70 -7.63
C LEU A 81 0.64 5.77 -7.97
N LYS A 82 0.72 6.99 -7.39
CA LYS A 82 -0.16 8.12 -7.77
C LYS A 82 -0.07 8.41 -9.27
N HIS A 83 1.14 8.48 -9.82
CA HIS A 83 1.35 8.69 -11.25
C HIS A 83 0.73 7.57 -12.11
N LEU A 84 0.84 6.32 -11.68
CA LEU A 84 0.26 5.19 -12.40
C LEU A 84 -1.28 5.24 -12.37
N ILE A 85 -1.89 5.55 -11.22
CA ILE A 85 -3.35 5.72 -11.09
C ILE A 85 -3.84 6.79 -12.07
N GLU A 86 -3.22 7.97 -12.06
CA GLU A 86 -3.57 9.07 -12.98
C GLU A 86 -3.47 8.66 -14.44
N ARG A 87 -2.39 7.95 -14.80
CA ARG A 87 -2.18 7.47 -16.17
C ARG A 87 -3.26 6.48 -16.60
N TYR A 88 -3.66 5.56 -15.72
CA TYR A 88 -4.73 4.60 -16.01
C TYR A 88 -6.08 5.29 -16.16
N SER A 89 -6.43 6.21 -15.25
CA SER A 89 -7.67 7.00 -15.31
C SER A 89 -7.77 7.81 -16.61
N ASN A 90 -6.67 8.41 -17.06
CA ASN A 90 -6.62 9.19 -18.31
C ASN A 90 -6.64 8.31 -19.56
N SER A 91 -6.08 7.09 -19.50
CA SER A 91 -6.09 6.16 -20.63
C SER A 91 -7.48 5.59 -20.95
N GLY A 92 -8.37 5.52 -19.95
CA GLY A 92 -9.76 5.09 -20.13
C GLY A 92 -10.64 6.09 -20.89
N GLN A 93 -10.20 7.34 -21.07
CA GLN A 93 -10.97 8.38 -21.78
C GLN A 93 -10.71 8.43 -23.30
N ARG A 94 -9.77 7.66 -23.85
CA ARG A 94 -9.40 7.74 -25.29
C ARG A 94 -10.23 6.89 -26.25
N ASN A 95 -11.23 6.13 -25.79
CA ASN A 95 -12.02 5.22 -26.65
C ASN A 95 -13.47 5.65 -26.90
N PHE A 96 -13.84 6.93 -26.69
CA PHE A 96 -15.21 7.41 -26.93
C PHE A 96 -15.33 8.64 -27.84
N ILE A 97 -14.32 8.93 -28.66
CA ILE A 97 -14.43 10.00 -29.66
C ILE A 97 -13.98 9.45 -31.00
N ASN A 98 -14.97 9.02 -31.80
CA ASN A 98 -15.02 8.89 -33.26
C ASN A 98 -15.74 7.59 -33.68
N SER A 99 -17.07 7.62 -33.63
CA SER A 99 -17.92 6.70 -34.39
C SER A 99 -19.16 7.39 -34.95
N ASP A 100 -19.07 8.67 -35.30
CA ASP A 100 -20.09 9.37 -36.08
C ASP A 100 -19.40 10.40 -37.00
N MET A 101 -18.92 9.90 -38.14
CA MET A 101 -18.86 10.63 -39.41
C MET A 101 -19.17 9.63 -40.53
#